data_AF-A0AAE8N5T0-F1
#
_entry.id   AF-A0AAE8N5T0-F1
#
_cell.length_a   1.000
_cell.length_b   1.000
_cell.length_c   1.000
_cell.angle_alpha   90.00
_cell.angle_beta   90.00
_cell.angle_gamma   90.00
#
_symmetry.space_group_name_H-M   'P 1'
#
loop_
_entity.id
_entity.type
_entity.pdbx_description
1 polymer ?
#
loop_
_entity_poly.entity_id
_entity_poly.type
_entity_poly.pdbx_seq_one_letter_code
_entity_poly.pdbx_strand_id
1 'polypeptide(L)'
;MGHFDVARHVLEAHNINLKKRAGGNTLLYDLIHRSYNTPNMEPKISFLLSLAQNKDTLFWNISYLDGMGATALQCAAYMSTERRPASPGVFATVLEQFGDPKYLNAQLRGHSSRNMAGYTALHLAVYCGNFDAVARLVETAGIATNLLSSRGETPIDICVNIAYQNYEREERMGFQVDKAHENPNAANMAILDLVLDAGNEGQIAKYSALILRRTENEFTLVDAVKGKFHGLKLPVKIPQRPARNYRALPYTWWNKLQLVVLLPSPKTLWPCLRI
;
A
#
# COMPACT_ATOMS: atom_id res chain seq x y z
N MET A 1 -15.77 5.67 -31.66
CA MET A 1 -16.46 6.84 -31.10
C MET A 1 -17.93 6.57 -30.80
N GLY A 2 -18.71 5.92 -31.69
CA GLY A 2 -20.17 5.74 -31.47
C GLY A 2 -20.64 4.90 -30.28
N HIS A 3 -19.87 3.96 -29.73
CA HIS A 3 -20.35 3.11 -28.63
C HIS A 3 -20.60 3.88 -27.32
N PHE A 4 -19.80 4.91 -27.02
CA PHE A 4 -19.98 5.73 -25.82
C PHE A 4 -21.14 6.71 -25.97
N ASP A 5 -21.37 7.24 -27.17
CA ASP A 5 -22.50 8.13 -27.45
C ASP A 5 -23.83 7.37 -27.37
N VAL A 6 -23.89 6.15 -27.92
CA VAL A 6 -25.04 5.26 -27.77
C VAL A 6 -25.23 4.88 -26.29
N ALA A 7 -24.16 4.53 -25.58
CA ALA A 7 -24.25 4.22 -24.15
C ALA A 7 -24.76 5.40 -23.32
N ARG A 8 -24.30 6.63 -23.60
CA ARG A 8 -24.77 7.85 -22.96
C ARG A 8 -26.27 8.03 -23.19
N HIS A 9 -26.70 7.93 -24.45
CA HIS A 9 -28.10 8.07 -24.81
C HIS A 9 -28.99 7.03 -24.13
N VAL A 10 -28.55 5.77 -24.05
CA VAL A 10 -29.29 4.71 -23.34
C VAL A 10 -29.39 5.01 -21.85
N LEU A 11 -28.28 5.42 -21.21
CA LEU A 11 -28.24 5.72 -19.79
C LEU A 11 -29.14 6.92 -19.42
N GLU A 12 -29.13 7.97 -20.25
CA GLU A 12 -29.97 9.17 -20.09
C GLU A 12 -31.45 8.87 -20.35
N ALA A 13 -31.77 8.19 -21.47
CA ALA A 13 -33.14 7.89 -21.86
C ALA A 13 -33.84 6.93 -20.88
N HIS A 14 -33.09 6.02 -20.24
CA HIS A 14 -33.65 5.00 -19.35
C HIS A 14 -33.43 5.30 -17.86
N ASN A 15 -32.87 6.47 -17.52
CA ASN A 15 -32.58 6.90 -16.14
C ASN A 15 -31.89 5.79 -15.31
N ILE A 16 -30.85 5.16 -15.87
CA ILE A 16 -30.20 4.00 -15.27
C ILE A 16 -29.45 4.44 -14.02
N ASN A 17 -29.81 3.85 -12.87
CA ASN A 17 -29.17 4.16 -11.61
C ASN A 17 -27.77 3.51 -11.52
N LEU A 18 -26.73 4.29 -11.79
CA LEU A 18 -25.33 3.86 -11.72
C LEU A 18 -24.88 3.43 -10.31
N LYS A 19 -25.62 3.80 -9.26
CA LYS A 19 -25.36 3.40 -7.86
C LYS A 19 -25.95 2.03 -7.53
N LYS A 20 -26.86 1.51 -8.37
CA LYS A 20 -27.57 0.27 -8.06
C LYS A 20 -26.56 -0.86 -7.96
N ARG A 21 -26.58 -1.55 -6.83
CA ARG A 21 -25.79 -2.75 -6.62
C ARG A 21 -26.57 -3.96 -7.16
N ALA A 22 -26.07 -4.58 -8.22
CA ALA A 22 -26.58 -5.86 -8.69
C ALA A 22 -25.70 -6.96 -8.08
N GLY A 23 -26.30 -7.87 -7.31
CA GLY A 23 -25.53 -8.92 -6.62
C GLY A 23 -24.52 -8.40 -5.59
N GLY A 24 -24.70 -7.17 -5.07
CA GLY A 24 -23.83 -6.56 -4.07
C GLY A 24 -22.77 -5.59 -4.62
N ASN A 25 -22.56 -5.55 -5.93
CA ASN A 25 -21.55 -4.72 -6.60
C ASN A 25 -22.20 -3.67 -7.52
N THR A 26 -21.59 -2.50 -7.64
CA THR A 26 -21.99 -1.49 -8.63
C THR A 26 -21.35 -1.78 -9.99
N LEU A 27 -21.89 -1.16 -11.04
CA LEU A 27 -21.31 -1.25 -12.39
C LEU A 27 -19.83 -0.81 -12.42
N LEU A 28 -19.47 0.22 -11.63
CA LEU A 28 -18.07 0.65 -11.54
C LEU A 28 -17.18 -0.45 -10.96
N TYR A 29 -17.61 -1.15 -9.91
CA TYR A 29 -16.85 -2.26 -9.36
C TYR A 29 -16.66 -3.36 -10.40
N ASP A 30 -17.70 -3.73 -11.14
CA ASP A 30 -17.61 -4.79 -12.14
C ASP A 30 -16.62 -4.44 -13.28
N LEU A 31 -16.53 -3.16 -13.67
CA LEU A 31 -15.53 -2.70 -14.64
C LEU A 31 -14.11 -2.74 -14.07
N ILE A 32 -13.93 -2.30 -12.82
CA ILE A 32 -12.64 -2.40 -12.11
C ILE A 32 -12.22 -3.86 -11.99
N HIS A 33 -13.13 -4.74 -11.58
CA HIS A 33 -12.88 -6.17 -11.41
C HIS A 33 -12.47 -6.85 -12.73
N ARG A 34 -13.14 -6.53 -13.83
CA ARG A 34 -12.81 -7.08 -15.16
C ARG A 34 -11.51 -6.55 -15.75
N SER A 35 -11.00 -5.41 -15.29
CA SER A 35 -9.79 -4.77 -15.84
C SER A 35 -8.55 -5.64 -15.85
N TYR A 36 -8.49 -6.62 -14.95
CA TYR A 36 -7.37 -7.54 -14.89
C TYR A 36 -7.31 -8.48 -16.11
N ASN A 37 -8.46 -9.06 -16.47
CA ASN A 37 -8.55 -10.03 -17.57
C ASN A 37 -8.83 -9.38 -18.92
N THR A 38 -9.22 -8.11 -18.93
CA THR A 38 -9.67 -7.42 -20.14
C THR A 38 -8.87 -6.13 -20.36
N PRO A 39 -8.13 -6.01 -21.48
CA PRO A 39 -7.41 -4.78 -21.78
C PRO A 39 -8.37 -3.64 -22.16
N ASN A 40 -7.88 -2.40 -22.13
CA ASN A 40 -8.62 -1.19 -22.54
C ASN A 40 -9.89 -0.93 -21.72
N MET A 41 -9.84 -1.14 -20.41
CA MET A 41 -10.95 -0.77 -19.51
C MET A 41 -10.89 0.69 -19.07
N GLU A 42 -9.73 1.35 -19.18
CA GLU A 42 -9.49 2.74 -18.80
C GLU A 42 -10.49 3.70 -19.46
N PRO A 43 -10.72 3.67 -20.80
CA PRO A 43 -11.68 4.57 -21.43
C PRO A 43 -13.12 4.32 -20.99
N LYS A 44 -13.47 3.06 -20.65
CA LYS A 44 -14.81 2.70 -20.17
C LYS A 44 -15.06 3.20 -18.76
N ILE A 45 -14.04 3.12 -17.90
CA ILE A 45 -14.09 3.64 -16.54
C ILE A 45 -14.12 5.17 -16.56
N SER A 46 -13.26 5.82 -17.34
CA SER A 46 -13.28 7.27 -17.54
C SER A 46 -14.63 7.76 -18.07
N PHE A 47 -15.20 7.04 -19.05
CA PHE A 47 -16.54 7.34 -19.56
C PHE A 47 -17.58 7.21 -18.45
N LEU A 48 -17.63 6.10 -17.71
CA LEU A 48 -18.59 5.91 -16.63
C LEU A 48 -18.47 7.00 -15.55
N LEU A 49 -17.24 7.35 -15.16
CA LEU A 49 -16.97 8.40 -14.17
C LEU A 49 -17.37 9.78 -14.69
N SER A 50 -17.27 10.04 -15.99
CA SER A 50 -17.71 11.30 -16.62
C SER A 50 -19.23 11.50 -16.61
N LEU A 51 -20.01 10.43 -16.47
CA LEU A 51 -21.47 10.50 -16.42
C LEU A 51 -22.01 10.92 -15.04
N ALA A 52 -21.20 10.82 -13.99
CA ALA A 52 -21.62 11.19 -12.66
C ALA A 52 -21.55 12.71 -12.46
N GLN A 53 -22.72 13.34 -12.27
CA GLN A 53 -22.79 14.75 -11.86
C GLN A 53 -22.06 15.01 -10.54
N ASN A 54 -22.01 14.02 -9.65
CA ASN A 54 -21.30 14.10 -8.38
C ASN A 54 -20.39 12.87 -8.21
N LYS A 55 -19.08 13.10 -8.12
CA LYS A 55 -18.04 12.07 -7.93
C LYS A 55 -18.29 11.16 -6.72
N ASP A 56 -18.85 11.67 -5.62
CA ASP A 56 -19.16 10.89 -4.41
C ASP A 56 -20.09 9.71 -4.73
N THR A 57 -20.97 9.86 -5.73
CA THR A 57 -21.98 8.86 -6.08
C THR A 57 -21.41 7.54 -6.58
N LEU A 58 -20.26 7.60 -7.24
CA LEU A 58 -19.58 6.42 -7.78
C LEU A 58 -18.38 6.03 -6.92
N PHE A 59 -17.97 6.85 -5.95
CA PHE A 59 -16.81 6.57 -5.12
C PHE A 59 -17.14 5.67 -3.93
N TRP A 60 -18.20 6.02 -3.19
CA TRP A 60 -18.50 5.38 -1.91
C TRP A 60 -19.27 4.09 -2.08
N ASN A 61 -18.90 3.07 -1.32
CA ASN A 61 -19.67 1.83 -1.21
C ASN A 61 -19.97 1.23 -2.60
N ILE A 62 -18.94 0.86 -3.36
CA ILE A 62 -19.11 0.22 -4.67
C ILE A 62 -19.15 -1.31 -4.61
N SER A 63 -18.59 -1.91 -3.55
CA SER A 63 -18.66 -3.34 -3.27
C SER A 63 -18.57 -3.59 -1.76
N TYR A 64 -18.43 -4.84 -1.37
CA TYR A 64 -18.13 -5.25 0.00
C TYR A 64 -16.75 -5.88 0.10
N LEU A 65 -15.98 -5.44 1.08
CA LEU A 65 -14.68 -5.97 1.45
C LEU A 65 -14.70 -6.33 2.94
N ASP A 66 -14.54 -7.62 3.26
CA ASP A 66 -14.68 -8.14 4.64
C ASP A 66 -16.00 -7.71 5.31
N GLY A 67 -17.09 -7.69 4.53
CA GLY A 67 -18.42 -7.26 4.98
C GLY A 67 -18.58 -5.75 5.16
N MET A 68 -17.58 -4.93 4.81
CA MET A 68 -17.61 -3.48 4.90
C MET A 68 -17.77 -2.84 3.53
N GLY A 69 -18.44 -1.69 3.46
CA GLY A 69 -18.56 -0.95 2.21
C GLY A 69 -17.19 -0.42 1.77
N ALA A 70 -16.74 -0.83 0.59
CA ALA A 70 -15.45 -0.42 0.03
C ALA A 70 -15.61 0.70 -0.99
N THR A 71 -14.62 1.59 -1.04
CA THR A 71 -14.53 2.68 -2.00
C THR A 71 -13.93 2.24 -3.33
N ALA A 72 -14.10 3.04 -4.38
CA ALA A 72 -13.50 2.78 -5.68
C ALA A 72 -11.99 2.59 -5.63
N LEU A 73 -11.28 3.43 -4.86
CA LEU A 73 -9.83 3.36 -4.75
C LEU A 73 -9.37 2.12 -3.96
N GLN A 74 -10.07 1.75 -2.89
CA GLN A 74 -9.79 0.54 -2.11
C GLN A 74 -10.01 -0.73 -2.94
N CYS A 75 -11.08 -0.78 -3.74
CA CYS A 75 -11.34 -1.91 -4.64
C CYS A 75 -10.31 -2.00 -5.77
N ALA A 76 -9.87 -0.86 -6.32
CA ALA A 76 -8.82 -0.84 -7.33
C ALA A 76 -7.47 -1.30 -6.74
N ALA A 77 -7.17 -0.95 -5.48
CA ALA A 77 -5.98 -1.40 -4.78
C ALA A 77 -6.02 -2.91 -4.45
N TYR A 78 -7.19 -3.44 -4.05
CA TYR A 78 -7.35 -4.83 -3.63
C TYR A 78 -8.75 -5.39 -3.92
N MET A 79 -8.80 -6.50 -4.66
CA MET A 79 -10.03 -7.23 -4.99
C MET A 79 -10.06 -8.57 -4.25
N SER A 80 -11.01 -8.74 -3.32
CA SER A 80 -11.04 -9.88 -2.39
C SER A 80 -11.37 -11.22 -3.05
N THR A 81 -12.13 -11.21 -4.15
CA THR A 81 -12.54 -12.43 -4.86
C THR A 81 -11.35 -13.16 -5.48
N GLU A 82 -10.34 -12.42 -5.91
CA GLU A 82 -9.16 -12.98 -6.59
C GLU A 82 -7.86 -12.81 -5.80
N ARG A 83 -7.90 -12.09 -4.66
CA ARG A 83 -6.71 -11.65 -3.91
C ARG A 83 -5.69 -10.93 -4.82
N ARG A 84 -6.18 -10.12 -5.75
CA ARG A 84 -5.37 -9.42 -6.77
C ARG A 84 -5.76 -7.95 -6.90
N PRO A 85 -4.87 -7.09 -7.40
CA PRO A 85 -5.19 -5.69 -7.72
C PRO A 85 -5.83 -5.53 -9.11
N ALA A 86 -6.46 -4.38 -9.34
CA ALA A 86 -6.87 -3.98 -10.69
C ALA A 86 -5.65 -3.77 -11.61
N SER A 87 -5.86 -3.63 -12.93
CA SER A 87 -4.75 -3.30 -13.83
C SER A 87 -4.11 -1.95 -13.43
N PRO A 88 -2.79 -1.77 -13.58
CA PRO A 88 -2.12 -0.53 -13.20
C PRO A 88 -2.70 0.72 -13.86
N GLY A 89 -3.13 0.61 -15.14
CA GLY A 89 -3.77 1.70 -15.88
C GLY A 89 -5.14 2.07 -15.31
N VAL A 90 -5.95 1.08 -14.91
CA VAL A 90 -7.23 1.33 -14.26
C VAL A 90 -7.05 1.92 -12.87
N PHE A 91 -6.09 1.45 -12.10
CA PHE A 91 -5.77 2.06 -10.80
C PHE A 91 -5.41 3.54 -10.96
N ALA A 92 -4.52 3.87 -11.91
CA ALA A 92 -4.15 5.25 -12.21
C ALA A 92 -5.35 6.09 -12.64
N THR A 93 -6.21 5.56 -13.51
CA THR A 93 -7.44 6.24 -13.96
C THR A 93 -8.37 6.57 -12.80
N VAL A 94 -8.58 5.62 -11.88
CA VAL A 94 -9.41 5.83 -10.69
C VAL A 94 -8.75 6.87 -9.77
N LEU A 95 -7.45 6.76 -9.53
CA LEU A 95 -6.70 7.69 -8.68
C LEU A 95 -6.75 9.13 -9.20
N GLU A 96 -6.57 9.35 -10.50
CA GLU A 96 -6.66 10.66 -11.15
C GLU A 96 -8.03 11.32 -10.93
N GLN A 97 -9.10 10.54 -10.90
CA GLN A 97 -10.45 11.06 -10.68
C GLN A 97 -10.74 11.36 -9.21
N PHE A 98 -10.04 10.70 -8.28
CA PHE A 98 -10.27 10.74 -6.84
C PHE A 98 -9.01 11.16 -6.04
N GLY A 99 -8.29 12.17 -6.54
CA GLY A 99 -7.07 12.70 -5.91
C GLY A 99 -7.30 13.60 -4.68
N ASP A 100 -8.54 13.93 -4.32
CA ASP A 100 -8.79 14.75 -3.12
C ASP A 100 -8.48 13.97 -1.84
N PRO A 101 -7.91 14.59 -0.79
CA PRO A 101 -7.59 13.93 0.47
C PRO A 101 -8.75 13.16 1.11
N LYS A 102 -10.00 13.64 0.93
CA LYS A 102 -11.19 12.94 1.45
C LYS A 102 -11.40 11.54 0.86
N TYR A 103 -10.94 11.33 -0.37
CA TYR A 103 -11.03 10.05 -1.08
C TYR A 103 -9.80 9.19 -0.80
N LEU A 104 -8.61 9.79 -0.94
CA LEU A 104 -7.31 9.12 -0.73
C LEU A 104 -7.22 8.47 0.66
N ASN A 105 -7.71 9.19 1.67
CA ASN A 105 -7.56 8.84 3.08
C ASN A 105 -8.82 8.15 3.65
N ALA A 106 -9.74 7.71 2.79
CA ALA A 106 -10.93 7.01 3.21
C ALA A 106 -10.56 5.68 3.89
N GLN A 107 -11.05 5.49 5.12
CA GLN A 107 -10.90 4.26 5.88
C GLN A 107 -12.13 3.36 5.73
N LEU A 108 -11.94 2.05 5.63
CA LEU A 108 -13.03 1.07 5.68
C LEU A 108 -13.81 1.20 6.99
N ARG A 109 -15.08 1.58 6.88
CA ARG A 109 -15.99 1.78 8.02
C ARG A 109 -16.61 0.44 8.41
N GLY A 110 -16.18 -0.13 9.52
CA GLY A 110 -16.73 -1.36 10.06
C GLY A 110 -16.30 -1.64 11.49
N HIS A 111 -16.76 -2.76 12.03
CA HIS A 111 -16.42 -3.18 13.39
C HIS A 111 -14.95 -3.56 13.48
N SER A 112 -14.27 -3.17 14.56
CA SER A 112 -12.84 -3.45 14.81
C SER A 112 -12.49 -4.94 14.86
N SER A 113 -13.49 -5.82 14.99
CA SER A 113 -13.32 -7.28 14.89
C SER A 113 -12.98 -7.77 13.48
N ARG A 114 -13.20 -6.95 12.45
CA ARG A 114 -12.87 -7.25 11.05
C ARG A 114 -11.37 -7.06 10.81
N ASN A 115 -10.83 -7.86 9.90
CA ASN A 115 -9.39 -7.87 9.64
C ASN A 115 -8.93 -6.58 8.96
N MET A 116 -9.74 -6.06 8.05
CA MET A 116 -9.42 -4.88 7.24
C MET A 116 -10.04 -3.59 7.80
N ALA A 117 -10.60 -3.62 9.01
CA ALA A 117 -11.24 -2.44 9.60
C ALA A 117 -10.24 -1.28 9.71
N GLY A 118 -10.67 -0.10 9.26
CA GLY A 118 -9.84 1.10 9.26
C GLY A 118 -8.77 1.15 8.15
N TYR A 119 -8.69 0.15 7.26
CA TYR A 119 -7.71 0.16 6.18
C TYR A 119 -8.04 1.26 5.16
N THR A 120 -7.01 1.97 4.71
CA THR A 120 -7.05 2.86 3.54
C THR A 120 -6.65 2.12 2.27
N ALA A 121 -6.75 2.78 1.11
CA ALA A 121 -6.23 2.22 -0.13
C ALA A 121 -4.73 1.87 -0.05
N LEU A 122 -3.93 2.68 0.67
CA LEU A 122 -2.51 2.41 0.88
C LEU A 122 -2.27 1.17 1.75
N HIS A 123 -3.04 0.98 2.83
CA HIS A 123 -2.98 -0.24 3.64
C HIS A 123 -3.26 -1.49 2.80
N LEU A 124 -4.28 -1.42 1.94
CA LEU A 124 -4.67 -2.52 1.07
C LEU A 124 -3.60 -2.81 0.00
N ALA A 125 -3.04 -1.77 -0.62
CA ALA A 125 -1.98 -1.90 -1.61
C ALA A 125 -0.71 -2.55 -1.02
N VAL A 126 -0.33 -2.15 0.20
CA VAL A 126 0.78 -2.79 0.92
C VAL A 126 0.44 -4.24 1.28
N TYR A 127 -0.76 -4.48 1.83
CA TYR A 127 -1.21 -5.81 2.24
C TYR A 127 -1.21 -6.83 1.09
N CYS A 128 -1.53 -6.40 -0.14
CA CYS A 128 -1.56 -7.27 -1.31
C CYS A 128 -0.27 -7.26 -2.13
N GLY A 129 0.75 -6.49 -1.74
CA GLY A 129 2.01 -6.39 -2.49
C GLY A 129 1.88 -5.64 -3.82
N ASN A 130 0.89 -4.76 -3.97
CA ASN A 130 0.66 -3.99 -5.21
C ASN A 130 1.61 -2.80 -5.29
N PHE A 131 2.83 -3.05 -5.78
CA PHE A 131 3.90 -2.06 -5.93
C PHE A 131 3.47 -0.82 -6.73
N ASP A 132 2.80 -1.01 -7.88
CA ASP A 132 2.37 0.11 -8.74
C ASP A 132 1.39 1.04 -8.02
N ALA A 133 0.43 0.48 -7.28
CA ALA A 133 -0.50 1.29 -6.50
C ALA A 133 0.21 1.99 -5.35
N VAL A 134 1.12 1.32 -4.64
CA VAL A 134 1.92 1.95 -3.57
C VAL A 134 2.69 3.14 -4.14
N ALA A 135 3.47 2.92 -5.20
CA ALA A 135 4.30 3.94 -5.84
C ALA A 135 3.48 5.18 -6.24
N ARG A 136 2.32 4.98 -6.88
CA ARG A 136 1.44 6.09 -7.28
C ARG A 136 0.78 6.78 -6.10
N LEU A 137 0.33 6.03 -5.10
CA LEU A 137 -0.33 6.59 -3.92
C LEU A 137 0.62 7.46 -3.12
N VAL A 138 1.85 7.01 -2.85
CA VAL A 138 2.82 7.77 -2.05
C VAL A 138 3.30 9.04 -2.77
N GLU A 139 3.28 9.06 -4.11
CA GLU A 139 3.57 10.25 -4.90
C GLU A 139 2.38 11.22 -5.01
N THR A 140 1.18 10.81 -4.59
CA THR A 140 -0.03 11.64 -4.71
C THR A 140 -0.12 12.67 -3.59
N ALA A 141 -0.19 13.94 -3.95
CA ALA A 141 -0.34 15.03 -2.99
C ALA A 141 -1.58 14.85 -2.10
N GLY A 142 -1.42 15.00 -0.78
CA GLY A 142 -2.51 14.89 0.18
C GLY A 142 -2.82 13.48 0.68
N ILE A 143 -2.08 12.46 0.23
CA ILE A 143 -2.11 11.13 0.85
C ILE A 143 -1.56 11.20 2.28
N ALA A 144 -2.24 10.52 3.21
CA ALA A 144 -1.75 10.32 4.57
C ALA A 144 -1.18 8.91 4.70
N THR A 145 0.15 8.84 4.75
CA THR A 145 0.92 7.59 4.74
C THR A 145 1.00 6.89 6.09
N ASN A 146 0.63 7.57 7.18
CA ASN A 146 0.71 7.06 8.57
C ASN A 146 -0.64 6.89 9.27
N LEU A 147 -1.74 6.84 8.52
CA LEU A 147 -3.05 6.60 9.13
C LEU A 147 -3.08 5.23 9.82
N LEU A 148 -3.72 5.18 10.98
CA LEU A 148 -3.84 3.95 11.77
C LEU A 148 -5.11 3.19 11.37
N SER A 149 -4.97 1.89 11.11
CA SER A 149 -6.07 0.95 11.03
C SER A 149 -6.82 0.84 12.37
N SER A 150 -7.96 0.16 12.39
CA SER A 150 -8.69 -0.10 13.64
C SER A 150 -7.91 -1.01 14.62
N ARG A 151 -6.80 -1.62 14.18
CA ARG A 151 -5.86 -2.39 15.01
C ARG A 151 -4.64 -1.58 15.44
N GLY A 152 -4.63 -0.27 15.15
CA GLY A 152 -3.49 0.60 15.43
C GLY A 152 -2.28 0.32 14.54
N GLU A 153 -2.49 -0.16 13.31
CA GLU A 153 -1.42 -0.45 12.35
C GLU A 153 -1.35 0.65 11.30
N THR A 154 -0.17 1.19 11.05
CA THR A 154 0.14 1.97 9.85
C THR A 154 0.33 1.04 8.64
N PRO A 155 0.37 1.57 7.40
CA PRO A 155 0.76 0.78 6.23
C PRO A 155 2.16 0.15 6.38
N ILE A 156 3.13 0.86 7.00
CA ILE A 156 4.47 0.31 7.23
C ILE A 156 4.47 -0.82 8.26
N ASP A 157 3.65 -0.75 9.32
CA ASP A 157 3.47 -1.84 10.28
C ASP A 157 3.01 -3.14 9.59
N ILE A 158 2.08 -3.02 8.63
CA ILE A 158 1.59 -4.16 7.83
C ILE A 158 2.73 -4.74 6.99
N CYS A 159 3.51 -3.90 6.30
CA CYS A 159 4.62 -4.33 5.46
C CYS A 159 5.65 -5.16 6.26
N VAL A 160 6.08 -4.62 7.41
CA VAL A 160 7.03 -5.27 8.32
C VAL A 160 6.48 -6.60 8.83
N ASN A 161 5.21 -6.65 9.24
CA ASN A 161 4.60 -7.87 9.74
C ASN A 161 4.53 -8.98 8.68
N ILE A 162 4.22 -8.62 7.42
CA ILE A 162 4.22 -9.57 6.29
C ILE A 162 5.64 -10.09 6.03
N ALA A 163 6.64 -9.19 6.00
CA ALA A 163 8.04 -9.59 5.80
C ALA A 163 8.52 -10.55 6.91
N TYR A 164 8.19 -10.26 8.17
CA TYR A 164 8.52 -11.10 9.31
C TYR A 164 7.86 -12.48 9.22
N GLN A 165 6.57 -12.55 8.89
CA GLN A 165 5.85 -13.82 8.71
C GLN A 165 6.40 -14.65 7.56
N ASN A 166 6.84 -14.03 6.46
CA ASN A 166 7.46 -14.74 5.35
C ASN A 166 8.82 -15.31 5.77
N TYR A 167 9.64 -14.54 6.49
CA TYR A 167 10.91 -15.00 7.01
C TYR A 167 10.77 -16.22 7.94
N GLU A 168 9.85 -16.16 8.93
CA GLU A 168 9.61 -17.30 9.82
C GLU A 168 9.14 -18.56 9.06
N ARG A 169 8.36 -18.37 7.99
CA ARG A 169 7.93 -19.48 7.14
C ARG A 169 9.11 -20.08 6.37
N GLU A 170 9.99 -19.26 5.82
CA GLU A 170 11.17 -19.70 5.07
C GLU A 170 12.15 -20.47 5.96
N GLU A 171 12.44 -19.95 7.16
CA GLU A 171 13.31 -20.61 8.14
C GLU A 171 12.75 -21.98 8.54
N ARG A 172 11.43 -22.07 8.77
CA ARG A 172 10.76 -23.32 9.14
C ARG A 172 10.71 -24.35 8.02
N MET A 173 10.67 -23.91 6.76
CA MET A 173 10.49 -24.77 5.59
C MET A 173 11.82 -25.22 4.95
N GLY A 174 12.97 -24.71 5.42
CA GLY A 174 14.30 -25.21 5.02
C GLY A 174 14.62 -25.08 3.53
N PHE A 175 14.28 -23.95 2.89
CA PHE A 175 14.31 -23.83 1.43
C PHE A 175 15.73 -23.73 0.83
N GLN A 176 16.06 -24.69 -0.06
CA GLN A 176 17.16 -24.58 -1.04
C GLN A 176 16.71 -23.68 -2.20
N VAL A 177 17.37 -22.52 -2.36
CA VAL A 177 17.03 -21.50 -3.34
C VAL A 177 17.47 -21.93 -4.74
N ASP A 178 16.65 -22.74 -5.42
CA ASP A 178 16.79 -22.99 -6.85
C ASP A 178 15.43 -22.93 -7.53
N LYS A 179 14.98 -21.70 -7.83
CA LYS A 179 14.34 -21.28 -9.09
C LYS A 179 13.76 -19.87 -8.96
N ALA A 180 13.95 -19.10 -10.04
CA ALA A 180 13.52 -17.73 -10.26
C ALA A 180 11.99 -17.55 -10.35
N HIS A 181 11.25 -18.05 -9.37
CA HIS A 181 9.88 -17.60 -9.13
C HIS A 181 9.95 -16.33 -8.29
N GLU A 182 9.29 -15.27 -8.76
CA GLU A 182 9.22 -13.94 -8.14
C GLU A 182 9.22 -14.04 -6.62
N ASN A 183 10.35 -13.67 -6.00
CA ASN A 183 10.50 -13.75 -4.56
C ASN A 183 9.48 -12.79 -3.92
N PRO A 184 8.46 -13.27 -3.18
CA PRO A 184 7.46 -12.41 -2.55
C PRO A 184 8.11 -11.38 -1.63
N ASN A 185 9.29 -11.69 -1.07
CA ASN A 185 10.05 -10.76 -0.26
C ASN A 185 10.64 -9.62 -1.08
N ALA A 186 11.06 -9.83 -2.34
CA ALA A 186 11.64 -8.76 -3.15
C ALA A 186 10.62 -7.64 -3.45
N ALA A 187 9.37 -7.99 -3.75
CA ALA A 187 8.29 -7.01 -3.94
C ALA A 187 7.95 -6.29 -2.62
N ASN A 188 7.86 -7.02 -1.51
CA ASN A 188 7.62 -6.43 -0.19
C ASN A 188 8.75 -5.48 0.23
N MET A 189 10.00 -5.78 -0.12
CA MET A 189 11.15 -4.92 0.17
C MET A 189 11.14 -3.64 -0.65
N ALA A 190 10.80 -3.73 -1.94
CA ALA A 190 10.65 -2.55 -2.77
C ALA A 190 9.50 -1.64 -2.27
N ILE A 191 8.42 -2.23 -1.77
CA ILE A 191 7.31 -1.50 -1.11
C ILE A 191 7.77 -0.85 0.19
N LEU A 192 8.54 -1.56 1.02
CA LEU A 192 9.07 -1.04 2.28
C LEU A 192 9.95 0.21 2.03
N ASP A 193 10.85 0.13 1.05
CA ASP A 193 11.73 1.22 0.64
C ASP A 193 10.92 2.45 0.19
N LEU A 194 9.92 2.26 -0.67
CA LEU A 194 9.04 3.34 -1.13
C LEU A 194 8.27 4.02 0.01
N VAL A 195 7.73 3.25 0.94
CA VAL A 195 6.94 3.79 2.06
C VAL A 195 7.81 4.52 3.07
N LEU A 196 9.07 4.10 3.24
CA LEU A 196 10.09 4.80 4.04
C LEU A 196 10.52 6.12 3.38
N ASP A 197 10.77 6.11 2.07
CA ASP A 197 11.22 7.28 1.30
C ASP A 197 10.14 8.38 1.19
N ALA A 198 8.86 8.04 1.30
CA ALA A 198 7.71 8.93 1.14
C ALA A 198 7.52 9.99 2.24
N GLY A 199 8.58 10.38 2.96
CA GLY A 199 8.54 11.40 4.02
C GLY A 199 8.14 10.86 5.40
N ASN A 200 8.19 9.54 5.57
CA ASN A 200 7.97 8.87 6.85
C ASN A 200 9.29 8.46 7.46
N GLU A 201 9.85 9.30 8.32
CA GLU A 201 10.99 8.96 9.19
C GLU A 201 10.62 7.83 10.20
N GLY A 202 10.20 6.65 9.73
CA GLY A 202 9.99 5.49 10.59
C GLY A 202 8.96 5.69 11.70
N GLN A 203 7.91 6.50 11.50
CA GLN A 203 6.78 6.50 12.43
C GLN A 203 5.98 5.22 12.27
N ILE A 204 6.40 4.25 13.07
CA ILE A 204 5.87 2.92 13.12
C ILE A 204 5.08 2.85 14.42
N ALA A 205 3.81 2.51 14.35
CA ALA A 205 2.96 2.59 15.53
C ALA A 205 3.19 1.42 16.47
N LYS A 206 3.53 0.24 15.93
CA LYS A 206 3.71 -0.99 16.74
C LYS A 206 5.15 -1.29 17.13
N TYR A 207 6.12 -0.78 16.38
CA TYR A 207 7.53 -1.09 16.58
C TYR A 207 8.30 0.14 17.08
N SER A 208 9.16 -0.06 18.08
CA SER A 208 9.85 1.04 18.78
C SER A 208 10.96 1.69 17.95
N ALA A 209 11.56 0.95 17.02
CA ALA A 209 12.52 1.47 16.06
C ALA A 209 12.70 0.52 14.87
N LEU A 210 12.79 1.07 13.67
CA LEU A 210 13.42 0.44 12.51
C LEU A 210 14.84 1.00 12.40
N ILE A 211 15.84 0.18 12.71
CA ILE A 211 17.24 0.58 12.56
C ILE A 211 17.70 0.11 11.18
N LEU A 212 17.70 1.05 10.25
CA LEU A 212 18.42 0.95 8.97
C LEU A 212 19.91 1.07 9.27
N ARG A 213 20.71 0.00 9.18
CA ARG A 213 22.17 0.19 9.18
C ARG A 213 22.98 -0.88 8.44
N ARG A 214 23.94 -0.33 7.67
CA ARG A 214 25.22 -0.84 7.13
C ARG A 214 25.27 -1.37 5.69
N THR A 215 24.18 -1.83 5.08
CA THR A 215 24.13 -2.16 3.63
C THR A 215 22.74 -1.85 3.07
N GLU A 216 22.59 -1.72 1.75
CA GLU A 216 21.32 -1.41 1.06
C GLU A 216 20.19 -2.45 1.32
N ASN A 217 20.48 -3.57 2.02
CA ASN A 217 19.61 -4.74 2.08
C ASN A 217 19.34 -5.27 3.51
N GLU A 218 19.70 -4.55 4.59
CA GLU A 218 19.53 -5.02 5.97
C GLU A 218 18.73 -4.04 6.85
N PHE A 219 17.73 -4.57 7.55
CA PHE A 219 16.84 -3.81 8.44
C PHE A 219 16.74 -4.53 9.78
N THR A 220 17.00 -3.83 10.88
CA THR A 220 16.82 -4.39 12.23
C THR A 220 15.53 -3.84 12.83
N LEU A 221 14.67 -4.73 13.32
CA LEU A 221 13.43 -4.37 13.98
C LEU A 221 13.57 -4.44 15.49
N VAL A 222 13.15 -3.37 16.18
CA VAL A 222 13.05 -3.35 17.64
C VAL A 222 11.57 -3.37 18.03
N ASP A 223 11.11 -4.50 18.55
CA ASP A 223 9.76 -4.66 19.09
C ASP A 223 9.61 -3.89 20.42
N ALA A 224 8.69 -2.93 20.44
CA ALA A 224 8.45 -2.05 21.59
C ALA A 224 7.87 -2.79 22.81
N VAL A 225 7.16 -3.89 22.59
CA VAL A 225 6.35 -4.58 23.60
C VAL A 225 7.11 -5.75 24.22
N LYS A 226 7.98 -6.41 23.44
CA LYS A 226 8.69 -7.62 23.88
C LYS A 226 10.16 -7.40 24.26
N GLY A 227 10.73 -6.21 24.01
CA GLY A 227 12.15 -5.93 24.27
C GLY A 227 13.11 -6.87 23.51
N LYS A 228 12.61 -7.56 22.48
CA LYS A 228 13.31 -8.64 21.79
C LYS A 228 13.76 -8.14 20.42
N PHE A 229 15.07 -8.19 20.19
CA PHE A 229 15.69 -7.82 18.92
C PHE A 229 15.43 -8.91 17.88
N HIS A 230 14.82 -8.54 16.76
CA HIS A 230 14.75 -9.42 15.59
C HIS A 230 15.61 -8.76 14.51
N GLY A 231 16.86 -9.19 14.42
CA GLY A 231 17.75 -8.81 13.32
C GLY A 231 17.32 -9.57 12.07
N LEU A 232 16.61 -8.90 11.16
CA LEU A 232 16.14 -9.52 9.94
C LEU A 232 17.18 -9.27 8.84
N LYS A 233 18.03 -10.27 8.61
CA LYS A 233 19.03 -10.25 7.54
C LYS A 233 18.38 -10.80 6.28
N LEU A 234 18.13 -9.95 5.30
CA LEU A 234 17.46 -10.35 4.09
C LEU A 234 18.47 -10.78 3.03
N PRO A 235 18.38 -12.01 2.49
CA PRO A 235 19.10 -12.35 1.29
C PRO A 235 18.29 -11.80 0.12
N VAL A 236 18.79 -10.80 -0.62
CA VAL A 236 18.65 -10.65 -2.09
C VAL A 236 19.08 -9.26 -2.53
N LYS A 237 19.81 -9.22 -3.67
CA LYS A 237 20.10 -8.01 -4.44
C LYS A 237 18.79 -7.40 -4.96
N ILE A 238 18.49 -6.17 -4.58
CA ILE A 238 17.43 -5.37 -5.20
C ILE A 238 17.70 -5.34 -6.72
N PRO A 239 16.71 -5.64 -7.59
CA PRO A 239 16.88 -5.47 -9.03
C PRO A 239 17.27 -4.02 -9.30
N GLN A 240 18.36 -3.82 -10.05
CA GLN A 240 18.93 -2.49 -10.25
C GLN A 240 17.85 -1.50 -10.71
N ARG A 241 17.79 -0.36 -10.00
CA ARG A 241 16.93 0.78 -10.34
C ARG A 241 16.93 0.99 -11.86
N PRO A 242 15.78 1.08 -12.54
CA PRO A 242 15.76 1.72 -13.85
C PRO A 242 16.30 3.15 -13.65
N ALA A 243 17.27 3.53 -14.48
CA ALA A 243 18.01 4.79 -14.35
C ALA A 243 17.05 5.97 -14.18
N ARG A 244 16.99 6.45 -12.93
CA ARG A 244 16.15 7.56 -12.49
C ARG A 244 16.81 8.84 -13.01
N ASN A 245 16.34 9.35 -14.15
CA ASN A 245 16.61 10.72 -14.64
C ASN A 245 15.89 11.74 -13.75
N TYR A 246 16.23 11.81 -12.46
CA TYR A 246 15.87 12.93 -11.61
C TYR A 246 17.06 13.88 -11.66
N ARG A 247 16.83 15.08 -12.19
CA ARG A 247 17.77 16.20 -12.08
C ARG A 247 18.23 16.28 -10.62
N ALA A 248 19.56 16.35 -10.47
CA ALA A 248 20.30 16.34 -9.22
C ALA A 248 19.55 17.00 -8.05
N LEU A 249 19.32 16.25 -6.98
CA LEU A 249 19.18 16.81 -5.64
C LEU A 249 20.55 16.80 -4.95
N PRO A 250 20.88 17.80 -4.12
CA PRO A 250 22.25 18.13 -3.78
C PRO A 250 22.88 17.15 -2.79
N TYR A 251 24.20 16.98 -2.95
CA TYR A 251 25.16 16.15 -2.22
C TYR A 251 25.23 16.32 -0.67
N THR A 252 24.26 16.94 0.00
CA THR A 252 24.41 17.38 1.40
C THR A 252 23.84 16.42 2.47
N TRP A 253 23.29 15.26 2.09
CA TRP A 253 22.53 14.40 3.02
C TRP A 253 23.31 13.27 3.69
N TRP A 254 24.55 12.97 3.25
CA TRP A 254 25.36 11.91 3.85
C TRP A 254 25.83 12.20 5.29
N ASN A 255 25.82 13.48 5.72
CA ASN A 255 26.32 13.88 7.04
C ASN A 255 25.27 13.87 8.18
N LYS A 256 23.98 13.59 7.90
CA LYS A 256 22.93 13.58 8.94
C LYS A 256 22.57 12.19 9.49
N LEU A 257 23.08 11.11 8.90
CA LEU A 257 22.90 9.72 9.38
C LEU A 257 23.68 9.35 10.66
N GLN A 258 24.22 10.34 11.39
CA GLN A 258 24.90 10.11 12.67
C GLN A 258 24.05 10.38 13.92
N LEU A 259 22.86 11.00 13.86
CA LEU A 259 22.20 11.47 15.09
C LEU A 259 20.68 11.28 15.09
N VAL A 260 20.24 10.07 15.41
CA VAL A 260 19.09 9.85 16.33
C VAL A 260 19.46 8.67 17.23
N VAL A 261 20.49 8.89 18.06
CA VAL A 261 20.81 8.04 19.21
C VAL A 261 20.41 8.87 20.43
N LEU A 262 19.18 8.71 20.91
CA LEU A 262 18.85 9.04 22.30
C LEU A 262 19.20 7.82 23.15
N LEU A 263 20.49 7.57 23.32
CA LEU A 263 21.00 6.75 24.43
C LEU A 263 21.56 7.73 25.49
N PRO A 264 21.28 7.55 26.79
CA PRO A 264 21.98 8.30 27.82
C PRO A 264 23.48 7.99 27.74
N SER A 265 24.31 9.01 27.98
CA SER A 265 25.75 8.99 27.70
C SER A 265 26.50 7.79 28.32
N PRO A 266 27.56 7.24 27.69
CA PRO A 266 28.25 6.02 28.14
C PRO A 266 29.17 6.18 29.37
N LYS A 267 29.06 7.25 30.16
CA LYS A 267 30.05 7.58 31.21
C LYS A 267 29.74 7.09 32.63
N THR A 268 28.65 6.35 32.86
CA THR A 268 28.24 5.98 34.24
C THR A 268 28.07 4.50 34.52
N LEU A 269 28.48 3.59 33.63
CA LEU A 269 28.46 2.16 33.91
C LEU A 269 29.83 1.54 33.68
N TRP A 270 30.63 1.53 34.77
CA TRP A 270 31.55 0.47 35.26
C TRP A 270 32.81 1.09 35.91
N PRO A 271 32.89 1.18 37.25
CA PRO A 271 34.10 0.82 37.97
C PRO A 271 33.98 -0.65 38.42
N CYS A 272 35.12 -1.29 38.66
CA CYS A 272 35.31 -2.65 39.18
C CYS A 272 35.45 -3.75 38.11
N LEU A 273 36.67 -3.93 37.61
CA LEU A 273 37.46 -5.13 37.92
C LEU A 273 38.94 -4.85 37.62
N ARG A 274 39.71 -4.62 38.71
CA ARG A 274 41.11 -5.03 38.84
C ARG A 274 41.12 -6.56 38.68
N ILE A 275 42.08 -7.19 38.00
CA ILE A 275 43.50 -7.38 38.33
C ILE A 275 44.21 -7.71 37.01
#